data_AF-A0A3B9W4L5-F1
#
_entry.id   AF-A0A3B9W4L5-F1
#
_cell.length_a   1.000
_cell.length_b   1.000
_cell.length_c   1.000
_cell.angle_alpha   90.00
_cell.angle_beta   90.00
_cell.angle_gamma   90.00
#
_symmetry.space_group_name_H-M   'P 1'
#
loop_
_entity.id
_entity.type
_entity.pdbx_description
1 polymer ?
#
loop_
_entity_poly.entity_id
_entity_poly.type
_entity_poly.pdbx_seq_one_letter_code
_entity_poly.pdbx_strand_id
1 'polypeptide(L)'
;VPLHCRNTPTALARSQGHGKGYRSAHQHPNGYIADMLYLPDTLTEQRYYHPVERGLEIQIRKKLDHLNALRQSHRKNSEKNTEEN
;
A
#
# COMPACT_ATOMS: atom_id res chain seq x y z
N VAL A 1 1.83 7.33 -12.39
CA VAL A 1 2.41 7.21 -11.02
C VAL A 1 1.57 8.04 -10.05
N PRO A 2 1.07 7.43 -8.97
CA PRO A 2 0.33 8.13 -7.91
C PRO A 2 1.09 9.34 -7.36
N LEU A 3 0.40 10.43 -7.04
CA LEU A 3 1.02 11.70 -6.64
C LEU A 3 1.90 11.56 -5.39
N HIS A 4 1.44 10.79 -4.41
CA HIS A 4 2.15 10.54 -3.15
C HIS A 4 3.43 9.72 -3.34
N CYS A 5 3.61 9.02 -4.47
CA CYS A 5 4.83 8.28 -4.77
C CYS A 5 5.84 9.09 -5.60
N ARG A 6 5.51 10.32 -6.04
CA ARG A 6 6.38 11.13 -6.90
C ARG A 6 7.45 11.85 -6.07
N ASN A 7 8.63 11.99 -6.65
CA ASN A 7 9.71 12.78 -6.06
C ASN A 7 9.35 14.28 -6.02
N THR A 8 9.82 14.97 -4.98
CA THR A 8 9.58 16.40 -4.71
C THR A 8 10.86 17.17 -4.37
N PRO A 9 11.81 17.30 -5.31
CA PRO A 9 13.05 18.02 -5.04
C PRO A 9 12.90 19.54 -5.18
N THR A 10 11.88 20.03 -5.90
CA THR A 10 11.71 21.46 -6.22
C THR A 10 10.41 22.03 -5.64
N ALA A 11 10.38 23.35 -5.45
CA ALA A 11 9.18 24.06 -5.01
C ALA A 11 8.02 23.93 -6.01
N LEU A 12 8.32 23.91 -7.32
CA LEU A 12 7.35 23.67 -8.38
C LEU A 12 6.72 22.27 -8.28
N ALA A 13 7.52 21.23 -8.02
CA ALA A 13 6.99 19.88 -7.86
C ALA A 13 6.04 19.79 -6.65
N ARG A 14 6.35 20.50 -5.56
CA ARG A 14 5.48 20.58 -4.37
C ARG A 14 4.17 21.33 -4.66
N SER A 15 4.22 22.43 -5.41
CA SER A 15 3.01 23.18 -5.78
C SER A 15 2.10 22.39 -6.72
N GLN A 16 2.66 21.48 -7.52
CA GLN A 16 1.93 20.50 -8.34
C GLN A 16 1.41 19.30 -7.53
N GLY A 17 1.60 19.28 -6.20
CA GLY A 17 1.06 18.26 -5.31
C GLY A 17 1.83 16.94 -5.32
N HIS A 18 3.04 16.89 -5.90
CA HIS A 18 3.88 15.70 -5.79
C HIS A 18 4.23 15.44 -4.31
N GLY A 19 4.35 14.17 -3.91
CA GLY A 19 4.69 13.77 -2.55
C GLY A 19 3.62 14.08 -1.48
N LYS A 20 2.54 14.79 -1.85
CA LYS A 20 1.45 15.10 -0.94
C LYS A 20 0.74 13.81 -0.52
N GLY A 21 0.63 13.60 0.79
CA GLY A 21 0.03 12.38 1.36
C GLY A 21 0.98 11.18 1.39
N TYR A 22 2.26 11.33 1.04
CA TYR A 22 3.26 10.29 1.27
C TYR A 22 3.37 9.98 2.77
N ARG A 23 3.33 8.70 3.11
CA ARG A 23 3.56 8.22 4.47
C ARG A 23 4.74 7.26 4.47
N SER A 24 5.64 7.44 5.43
CA SER A 24 6.80 6.57 5.58
C SER A 24 6.38 5.27 6.26
N ALA A 25 6.55 4.14 5.58
CA ALA A 25 6.20 2.83 6.14
C ALA A 25 6.98 2.52 7.43
N HIS A 26 8.20 3.04 7.56
CA HIS A 26 9.04 2.87 8.75
C HIS A 26 8.48 3.52 10.01
N GLN A 27 7.61 4.51 9.86
CA GLN A 27 6.96 5.20 10.99
C GLN A 27 5.63 4.53 11.38
N HIS A 28 5.13 3.60 10.56
CA HIS A 28 3.90 2.88 10.84
C HIS A 28 4.16 1.59 11.63
N PRO A 29 3.21 1.16 12.48
CA PRO A 29 3.28 -0.14 13.15
C PRO A 29 3.57 -1.27 12.17
N ASN A 30 4.45 -2.19 12.55
CA ASN A 30 4.90 -3.32 11.72
C ASN A 30 5.66 -2.94 10.43
N GLY A 31 6.01 -1.66 10.25
CA GLY A 31 6.72 -1.21 9.04
C GLY A 31 5.89 -1.30 7.76
N TYR A 32 4.56 -1.31 7.87
CA TYR A 32 3.65 -1.52 6.74
C TYR A 32 2.43 -0.59 6.80
N ILE A 33 2.00 -0.11 5.64
CA ILE A 33 0.85 0.79 5.49
C ILE A 33 -0.21 0.04 4.69
N ALA A 34 -1.27 -0.40 5.38
CA ALA A 34 -2.30 -1.27 4.80
C ALA A 34 -3.19 -0.57 3.75
N ASP A 35 -3.36 0.75 3.87
CA ASP A 35 -4.28 1.58 3.10
C ASP A 35 -3.60 2.39 1.98
N MET A 36 -2.29 2.27 1.80
CA MET A 36 -1.56 3.00 0.76
C MET A 36 -1.53 2.22 -0.56
N LEU A 37 -1.96 2.90 -1.63
CA LEU A 37 -1.90 2.38 -2.99
C LEU A 37 -0.54 2.71 -3.62
N TYR A 38 0.15 1.71 -4.16
CA TYR A 38 1.47 1.89 -4.77
C TYR A 38 1.41 1.83 -6.30
N LEU A 39 0.46 1.06 -6.84
CA LEU A 39 0.18 0.99 -8.26
C LEU A 39 -0.78 2.13 -8.66
N PRO A 40 -0.76 2.57 -9.93
CA PRO A 40 -1.79 3.45 -10.46
C PRO A 40 -3.17 2.79 -10.41
N ASP A 41 -4.23 3.59 -10.36
CA ASP A 41 -5.62 3.12 -10.26
C ASP A 41 -6.00 2.12 -11.36
N THR A 42 -5.44 2.29 -12.56
CA THR A 42 -5.64 1.38 -13.71
C THR A 42 -5.05 -0.02 -13.51
N LEU A 43 -4.20 -0.22 -12.51
CA LEU A 43 -3.48 -1.47 -12.24
C LEU A 43 -3.63 -1.95 -10.78
N THR A 44 -4.47 -1.31 -9.98
CA THR A 44 -4.55 -1.56 -8.52
C THR A 44 -4.93 -3.00 -8.17
N GLU A 45 -5.63 -3.70 -9.05
CA GLU A 45 -6.06 -5.09 -8.84
C GLU A 45 -5.09 -6.13 -9.40
N GLN A 46 -4.04 -5.71 -10.11
CA GLN A 46 -3.11 -6.64 -10.75
C GLN A 46 -2.09 -7.22 -9.77
N ARG A 47 -1.94 -8.55 -9.80
CA ARG A 47 -0.88 -9.29 -9.11
C ARG A 47 0.05 -9.93 -10.13
N TYR A 48 1.33 -9.56 -10.08
CA TYR A 48 2.35 -10.07 -11.00
C TYR A 48 3.19 -11.20 -10.40
N TYR A 49 3.47 -11.14 -9.09
CA TYR A 49 4.29 -12.13 -8.41
C TYR A 49 3.44 -13.18 -7.69
N HIS A 50 3.68 -14.45 -8.03
CA HIS A 50 3.00 -15.62 -7.49
C HIS A 50 4.04 -16.60 -6.95
N PRO A 51 4.34 -16.57 -5.63
CA PRO A 51 5.37 -17.43 -5.04
C PRO A 51 4.99 -18.92 -5.16
N VAL A 52 5.96 -19.77 -5.46
CA VAL A 52 5.77 -21.24 -5.53
C VAL A 52 6.04 -21.91 -4.18
N GLU A 53 5.61 -23.17 -4.01
CA GLU A 53 5.79 -23.96 -2.77
C GLU A 53 7.20 -24.55 -2.64
N ARG A 54 8.23 -23.72 -2.81
CA ARG A 54 9.64 -24.18 -2.77
C ARG A 54 10.55 -23.19 -2.07
N GLY A 55 11.43 -23.72 -1.21
CA GLY A 55 12.52 -22.96 -0.57
C GLY A 55 12.03 -21.73 0.20
N LEU A 56 12.70 -20.59 -0.02
CA LEU A 56 12.40 -19.32 0.66
C LEU A 56 11.05 -18.74 0.25
N GLU A 57 10.53 -19.09 -0.93
CA GLU A 57 9.25 -18.55 -1.41
C GLU A 57 8.06 -18.98 -0.53
N ILE A 58 8.20 -20.08 0.22
CA ILE A 58 7.21 -20.48 1.23
C ILE A 58 7.07 -19.40 2.31
N GLN A 59 8.18 -18.83 2.78
CA GLN A 59 8.17 -17.76 3.77
C GLN A 59 7.70 -16.44 3.17
N ILE A 60 8.07 -16.18 1.90
CA ILE A 60 7.60 -15.00 1.17
C ILE A 60 6.08 -15.06 0.99
N ARG A 61 5.51 -16.21 0.61
CA ARG A 61 4.05 -16.40 0.54
C ARG A 61 3.39 -16.11 1.87
N LYS A 62 3.87 -16.72 2.97
CA LYS A 62 3.33 -16.46 4.32
C LYS A 62 3.32 -14.97 4.67
N LYS A 63 4.40 -14.25 4.35
CA LYS A 63 4.48 -12.80 4.54
C LYS A 63 3.46 -12.06 3.68
N LEU A 64 3.36 -12.38 2.39
CA LEU A 64 2.41 -11.75 1.48
C LEU A 64 0.96 -11.97 1.94
N ASP A 65 0.62 -13.18 2.38
CA ASP A 65 -0.72 -13.51 2.89
C ASP A 65 -1.06 -12.71 4.16
N HIS A 66 -0.10 -12.58 5.07
CA HIS A 66 -0.26 -11.72 6.26
C HIS A 66 -0.52 -10.25 5.87
N LEU A 67 0.26 -9.68 4.93
CA LEU A 67 0.07 -8.31 4.47
C LEU A 67 -1.27 -8.11 3.75
N ASN A 68 -1.76 -9.13 3.03
CA ASN A 68 -3.08 -9.10 2.39
C ASN A 68 -4.20 -9.13 3.44
N ALA A 69 -4.06 -9.94 4.50
CA ALA A 69 -5.02 -9.97 5.60
C ALA A 69 -5.11 -8.60 6.30
N LEU A 70 -3.98 -7.95 6.56
CA LEU A 70 -3.94 -6.58 7.11
C LEU A 70 -4.65 -5.55 6.21
N ARG A 71 -4.48 -5.67 4.88
CA ARG A 71 -5.18 -4.80 3.92
C ARG A 71 -6.69 -5.03 3.94
N GLN A 72 -7.12 -6.28 3.97
CA GLN A 72 -8.55 -6.63 3.99
C GLN A 72 -9.23 -6.22 5.29
N SER A 73 -8.56 -6.40 6.44
CA SER A 73 -9.11 -5.97 7.73
C SER A 73 -9.25 -4.45 7.79
N HIS A 74 -8.25 -3.70 7.29
CA HIS A 74 -8.34 -2.26 7.20
C HIS A 74 -9.52 -1.81 6.33
N ARG A 75 -9.70 -2.41 5.15
CA ARG A 75 -10.83 -2.10 4.24
C ARG A 75 -12.19 -2.35 4.90
N LYS A 76 -12.36 -3.50 5.54
CA LYS A 76 -13.61 -3.84 6.25
C LYS A 76 -13.91 -2.87 7.40
N ASN A 77 -12.89 -2.45 8.14
CA ASN A 77 -13.07 -1.49 9.23
C ASN A 77 -13.45 -0.09 8.72
N SER A 78 -12.87 0.36 7.60
CA SER A 78 -13.27 1.63 6.98
C SER A 78 -14.70 1.61 6.45
N GLU A 79 -15.17 0.49 5.90
CA GLU A 79 -16.54 0.33 5.40
C GLU A 79 -17.56 0.40 6.56
N LYS A 80 -17.33 -0.34 7.65
CA LYS A 80 -18.20 -0.33 8.85
C LYS A 80 -18.35 1.05 9.48
N ASN A 81 -17.27 1.80 9.61
CA ASN A 81 -17.31 3.16 10.19
C ASN A 81 -18.07 4.18 9.32
N THR A 82 -18.31 3.85 8.04
CA THR A 82 -19.06 4.70 7.11
C THR A 82 -20.56 4.39 7.16
N GLU A 83 -20.95 3.19 7.60
CA GLU A 83 -22.35 2.77 7.74
C GLU A 83 -22.97 3.15 9.10
N GLU A 84 -22.14 3.41 10.11
CA GLU A 84 -22.58 3.82 11.47
C GLU A 84 -22.69 5.35 11.68
N ASN A 85 -22.34 6.17 10.68
CA ASN A 85 -22.47 7.64 10.69
C ASN A 85 -23.48 8.11 9.63
#